data_AF-A0A387BIT2-F1
#
_entry.id   AF-A0A387BIT2-F1
#
_cell.length_a   1.000
_cell.length_b   1.000
_cell.length_c   1.000
_cell.angle_alpha   90.00
_cell.angle_beta   90.00
_cell.angle_gamma   90.00
#
_symmetry.space_group_name_H-M   'P 1'
#
loop_
_entity.id
_entity.type
_entity.pdbx_description
1 polymer ?
#
loop_
_entity_poly.entity_id
_entity_poly.type
_entity_poly.pdbx_seq_one_letter_code
_entity_poly.pdbx_strand_id
1 'polypeptide(L)'
;MYWRKIMAKAKIINLLLDDGNLDGLLTIEDSSWDGAMFVSPRESVEKLFEQDETNYWGVYLLISETEVYIGQASDLQRRIKQHDKGKDFWKKAVLITTKDDSLNRSAIDYIEHELIEKSRKSGTLHSENKQAGNKSKVSRFDKVRYDNFIENALLLLELIGVKVFIKNSRVIQVGAKQKFSPKDNKKSELGVNGSDKNDFYIELSDGFSYHGTNNRDYFLRTIEHLIDVSPDKFYALKDTWISKKGRAYITAKQEYSSKSNTPLYSQIKDGSFVYTNQSAQSLHKNLNGYLKNFDLERIK
;
A
#
# COMPACT_ATOMS: atom_id res chain seq x y z
N MET A 1 7.35 -6.50 35.56
CA MET A 1 7.90 -7.15 34.35
C MET A 1 7.98 -6.10 33.27
N TYR A 2 9.15 -5.46 33.13
CA TYR A 2 9.34 -4.32 32.24
C TYR A 2 9.13 -4.73 30.78
N TRP A 3 8.20 -4.05 30.11
CA TRP A 3 8.01 -4.13 28.67
C TRP A 3 9.29 -3.71 27.96
N ARG A 4 9.84 -4.62 27.14
CA ARG A 4 10.89 -4.25 26.19
C ARG A 4 10.21 -3.48 25.06
N LYS A 5 10.10 -2.16 25.23
CA LYS A 5 9.89 -1.23 24.12
C LYS A 5 10.94 -1.64 23.07
N ILE A 6 10.50 -2.16 21.93
CA ILE A 6 11.43 -2.38 20.81
C ILE A 6 11.90 -0.98 20.45
N MET A 7 13.09 -0.60 20.91
CA MET A 7 13.70 0.66 20.50
C MET A 7 13.93 0.53 19.00
N ALA A 8 13.27 1.39 18.22
CA ALA A 8 13.58 1.55 16.82
C ALA A 8 15.08 1.85 16.73
N LYS A 9 15.84 0.94 16.12
CA LYS A 9 17.27 1.08 15.93
C LYS A 9 17.49 1.87 14.64
N ALA A 10 18.44 2.80 14.65
CA ALA A 10 18.83 3.51 13.44
C ALA A 10 19.24 2.50 12.35
N LYS A 11 18.79 2.74 11.12
CA LYS A 11 19.08 1.94 9.93
C LYS A 11 19.61 2.87 8.84
N ILE A 12 20.62 2.41 8.13
CA ILE A 12 21.11 3.06 6.91
C ILE A 12 20.57 2.25 5.74
N ILE A 13 19.76 2.90 4.91
CA ILE A 13 19.22 2.35 3.67
C ILE A 13 19.92 3.08 2.53
N ASN A 14 20.58 2.33 1.66
CA ASN A 14 21.17 2.84 0.44
C ASN A 14 20.16 2.64 -0.69
N LEU A 15 19.83 3.72 -1.39
CA LEU A 15 18.99 3.72 -2.58
C LEU A 15 19.83 4.25 -3.73
N LEU A 16 20.13 3.39 -4.69
CA LEU A 16 20.78 3.75 -5.94
C LEU A 16 19.73 3.90 -7.03
N LEU A 17 19.77 5.01 -7.75
CA LEU A 17 18.93 5.31 -8.91
C LEU A 17 19.83 5.19 -10.13
N ASP A 18 19.80 4.05 -10.82
CA ASP A 18 20.75 3.75 -11.89
C ASP A 18 20.66 4.73 -13.08
N ASP A 19 19.47 5.29 -13.33
CA ASP A 19 19.23 6.33 -14.34
C ASP A 19 18.94 7.72 -13.74
N GLY A 20 19.12 7.88 -12.42
CA GLY A 20 18.82 9.12 -11.70
C GLY A 20 17.33 9.41 -11.49
N ASN A 21 16.43 8.48 -11.84
CA ASN A 21 14.98 8.64 -11.66
C ASN A 21 14.40 7.62 -10.66
N LEU A 22 13.47 8.06 -9.82
CA LEU A 22 12.75 7.21 -8.87
C LEU A 22 11.80 6.22 -9.56
N ASP A 23 11.37 6.52 -10.78
CA ASP A 23 10.52 5.64 -11.59
C ASP A 23 11.33 4.65 -12.46
N GLY A 24 12.67 4.75 -12.43
CA GLY A 24 13.58 3.93 -13.21
C GLY A 24 14.01 2.63 -12.51
N LEU A 25 15.22 2.17 -12.83
CA LEU A 25 15.85 1.04 -12.14
C LEU A 25 16.36 1.53 -10.77
N LEU A 26 15.90 0.87 -9.71
CA LEU A 26 16.34 1.11 -8.34
C LEU A 26 17.05 -0.11 -7.79
N THR A 27 18.16 0.12 -7.11
CA THR A 27 18.86 -0.87 -6.30
C THR A 27 18.82 -0.42 -4.84
N ILE A 28 18.34 -1.29 -3.96
CA ILE A 28 18.06 -0.96 -2.56
C ILE A 28 18.70 -1.98 -1.64
N GLU A 29 19.44 -1.47 -0.66
CA GLU A 29 20.10 -2.29 0.35
C GLU A 29 20.01 -1.64 1.73
N ASP A 30 20.08 -2.45 2.79
CA ASP A 30 20.23 -1.98 4.17
C ASP A 30 21.59 -2.44 4.72
N SER A 31 22.32 -1.53 5.37
CA SER A 31 23.63 -1.79 5.99
C SER A 31 23.70 -3.00 6.93
N SER A 32 22.57 -3.39 7.52
CA SER A 32 22.43 -4.49 8.49
C SER A 32 21.59 -5.65 7.93
N TRP A 33 21.30 -5.66 6.64
CA TRP A 33 20.56 -6.70 5.92
C TRP A 33 21.44 -7.30 4.83
N ASP A 34 21.48 -8.62 4.76
CA ASP A 34 22.18 -9.39 3.73
C ASP A 34 21.42 -9.44 2.40
N GLY A 35 20.19 -8.91 2.37
CA GLY A 35 19.39 -8.83 1.16
C GLY A 35 19.77 -7.68 0.23
N ALA A 36 19.38 -7.87 -1.03
CA ALA A 36 19.38 -6.88 -2.09
C ALA A 36 17.98 -6.86 -2.73
N MET A 37 17.50 -5.66 -3.02
CA MET A 37 16.23 -5.45 -3.72
C MET A 37 16.46 -4.65 -4.99
N PHE A 38 15.90 -5.14 -6.09
CA PHE A 38 15.95 -4.46 -7.38
C PHE A 38 14.54 -4.19 -7.88
N VAL A 39 14.31 -2.99 -8.39
CA VAL A 39 12.98 -2.54 -8.83
C VAL A 39 13.11 -1.96 -10.22
N SER A 40 12.26 -2.37 -11.15
CA SER A 40 12.23 -1.77 -12.48
C SER A 40 10.81 -1.71 -13.02
N PRO A 41 10.40 -0.62 -13.71
CA PRO A 41 9.19 -0.64 -14.51
C PRO A 41 9.35 -1.68 -15.63
N ARG A 42 8.24 -2.25 -16.08
CA ARG A 42 8.26 -3.32 -17.09
C ARG A 42 8.96 -2.89 -18.37
N GLU A 43 8.74 -1.65 -18.77
CA GLU A 43 9.29 -1.05 -19.99
C GLU A 43 10.83 -1.01 -19.99
N SER A 44 11.47 -1.02 -18.81
CA SER A 44 12.92 -1.08 -18.67
C SER A 44 13.41 -2.32 -17.92
N VAL A 45 12.61 -3.39 -17.90
CA VAL A 45 12.97 -4.62 -17.19
C VAL A 45 14.24 -5.27 -17.75
N GLU A 46 14.62 -4.98 -18.99
CA GLU A 46 15.86 -5.49 -19.56
C GLU A 46 17.11 -4.99 -18.81
N LYS A 47 17.11 -3.74 -18.33
CA LYS A 47 18.22 -3.18 -17.54
C LYS A 47 18.41 -3.89 -16.20
N LEU A 48 17.32 -4.42 -15.65
CA LEU A 48 17.35 -5.21 -14.42
C LEU A 48 18.28 -6.41 -14.57
N PHE A 49 18.34 -6.99 -15.76
CA PHE A 49 19.10 -8.19 -16.07
C PHE A 49 20.60 -7.97 -16.26
N GLU A 50 21.07 -6.73 -16.18
CA GLU A 50 22.49 -6.39 -16.18
C GLU A 50 23.13 -6.60 -14.79
N GLN A 51 22.31 -6.76 -13.75
CA GLN A 51 22.76 -7.02 -12.38
C GLN A 51 22.98 -8.52 -12.18
N ASP A 52 24.17 -8.90 -11.71
CA ASP A 52 24.58 -10.30 -11.54
C ASP A 52 23.63 -11.04 -10.59
N GLU A 53 23.15 -10.36 -9.55
CA GLU A 53 22.23 -10.87 -8.53
C GLU A 53 20.88 -11.30 -9.11
N THR A 54 20.53 -10.89 -10.33
CA THR A 54 19.33 -11.41 -10.99
C THR A 54 19.45 -12.87 -11.40
N ASN A 55 20.65 -13.45 -11.41
CA ASN A 55 20.85 -14.87 -11.66
C ASN A 55 20.74 -15.72 -10.37
N TYR A 56 20.53 -15.10 -9.22
CA TYR A 56 20.54 -15.77 -7.90
C TYR A 56 19.21 -16.39 -7.52
N TRP A 57 19.24 -17.15 -6.43
CA TRP A 57 18.06 -17.61 -5.73
C TRP A 57 17.33 -16.42 -5.09
N GLY A 58 16.01 -16.38 -5.24
CA GLY A 58 15.23 -15.35 -4.57
C GLY A 58 13.74 -15.46 -4.84
N VAL A 59 13.07 -14.36 -4.50
CA VAL A 59 11.65 -14.16 -4.77
C VAL A 59 11.46 -12.92 -5.63
N TYR A 60 10.41 -12.90 -6.43
CA TYR A 60 10.04 -11.78 -7.27
C TYR A 60 8.56 -11.45 -7.13
N LEU A 61 8.26 -10.17 -7.34
CA LEU A 61 6.92 -9.62 -7.32
C LEU A 61 6.67 -8.97 -8.69
N LEU A 62 5.59 -9.38 -9.35
CA LEU A 62 5.07 -8.68 -10.53
C LEU A 62 3.83 -7.90 -10.09
N ILE A 63 3.90 -6.58 -10.18
CA ILE A 63 2.98 -5.66 -9.54
C ILE A 63 2.18 -4.90 -10.60
N SER A 64 0.87 -4.85 -10.44
CA SER A 64 -0.05 -3.94 -11.14
C SER A 64 -0.52 -2.84 -10.19
N GLU A 65 -1.52 -2.06 -10.60
CA GLU A 65 -2.11 -1.02 -9.72
C GLU A 65 -2.80 -1.60 -8.49
N THR A 66 -3.36 -2.80 -8.60
CA THR A 66 -4.24 -3.38 -7.58
C THR A 66 -3.81 -4.76 -7.09
N GLU A 67 -2.97 -5.45 -7.86
CA GLU A 67 -2.63 -6.85 -7.62
C GLU A 67 -1.12 -7.12 -7.66
N VAL A 68 -0.70 -8.19 -7.00
CA VAL A 68 0.67 -8.71 -7.04
C VAL A 68 0.68 -10.21 -7.31
N TYR A 69 1.49 -10.62 -8.27
CA TYR A 69 1.92 -12.00 -8.44
C TYR A 69 3.25 -12.17 -7.72
N ILE A 70 3.39 -13.26 -6.95
CA ILE A 70 4.58 -13.51 -6.13
C ILE A 70 5.10 -14.88 -6.53
N GLY A 71 6.37 -14.95 -6.91
CA GLY A 71 6.99 -16.20 -7.24
C GLY A 71 8.40 -16.32 -6.69
N GLN A 72 8.94 -17.52 -6.73
CA GLN A 72 10.34 -17.80 -6.47
C GLN A 72 11.07 -18.33 -7.70
N ALA A 73 12.40 -18.19 -7.72
CA ALA A 73 13.28 -18.85 -8.67
C ALA A 73 14.69 -19.04 -8.10
N SER A 74 15.41 -20.02 -8.63
CA SER A 74 16.88 -20.14 -8.49
C SER A 74 17.65 -19.31 -9.53
N ASP A 75 16.92 -18.59 -10.39
CA ASP A 75 17.39 -17.78 -11.51
C ASP A 75 16.25 -16.81 -11.83
N LEU A 76 16.30 -15.63 -11.20
CA LEU A 76 15.24 -14.63 -11.27
C LEU A 76 15.13 -14.06 -12.68
N GLN A 77 16.24 -13.74 -13.32
CA GLN A 77 16.32 -13.21 -14.67
C GLN A 77 15.57 -14.09 -15.66
N ARG A 78 15.90 -15.39 -15.70
CA ARG A 78 15.22 -16.35 -16.58
C ARG A 78 13.72 -16.41 -16.29
N ARG A 79 13.33 -16.34 -15.02
CA ARG A 79 11.93 -16.41 -14.61
C ARG A 79 11.14 -15.16 -15.02
N ILE A 80 11.71 -13.97 -14.84
CA ILE A 80 11.07 -12.73 -15.29
C ILE A 80 10.96 -12.68 -16.81
N LYS A 81 11.99 -13.09 -17.56
CA LYS A 81 11.93 -13.19 -19.03
C LYS A 81 10.81 -14.11 -19.52
N GLN A 82 10.52 -15.20 -18.79
CA GLN A 82 9.38 -16.08 -19.10
C GLN A 82 8.04 -15.37 -18.88
N HIS A 83 7.90 -14.64 -17.77
CA HIS A 83 6.67 -13.91 -17.45
C HIS A 83 6.45 -12.69 -18.33
N ASP A 84 7.50 -11.99 -18.75
CA ASP A 84 7.37 -10.84 -19.65
C ASP A 84 6.76 -11.22 -21.01
N LYS A 85 7.04 -12.44 -21.48
CA LYS A 85 6.43 -13.01 -22.70
C LYS A 85 5.03 -13.58 -22.50
N GLY A 86 4.65 -13.87 -21.25
CA GLY A 86 3.48 -14.69 -20.92
C GLY A 86 2.43 -14.04 -20.03
N LYS A 87 2.68 -12.84 -19.49
CA LYS A 87 1.79 -12.15 -18.55
C LYS A 87 1.76 -10.66 -18.84
N ASP A 88 0.58 -10.13 -19.15
CA ASP A 88 0.43 -8.73 -19.58
C ASP A 88 -0.02 -7.76 -18.47
N PHE A 89 -0.41 -8.29 -17.30
CA PHE A 89 -1.09 -7.49 -16.27
C PHE A 89 -0.15 -6.57 -15.46
N TRP A 90 1.14 -6.88 -15.40
CA TRP A 90 2.09 -6.22 -14.49
C TRP A 90 2.80 -5.04 -15.16
N LYS A 91 3.08 -4.01 -14.35
CA LYS A 91 3.74 -2.75 -14.74
C LYS A 91 5.09 -2.56 -14.07
N LYS A 92 5.34 -3.24 -12.95
CA LYS A 92 6.57 -3.11 -12.17
C LYS A 92 7.03 -4.49 -11.70
N ALA A 93 8.32 -4.75 -11.78
CA ALA A 93 8.96 -5.93 -11.21
C ALA A 93 9.77 -5.53 -9.97
N VAL A 94 9.70 -6.34 -8.92
CA VAL A 94 10.61 -6.26 -7.77
C VAL A 94 11.28 -7.62 -7.60
N LEU A 95 12.61 -7.63 -7.50
CA LEU A 95 13.42 -8.80 -7.17
C LEU A 95 13.96 -8.65 -5.77
N ILE A 96 13.93 -9.74 -5.01
CA ILE A 96 14.45 -9.79 -3.64
C ILE A 96 15.32 -11.03 -3.52
N THR A 97 16.60 -10.82 -3.28
CA THR A 97 17.62 -11.87 -3.17
C THR A 97 18.64 -11.47 -2.09
N THR A 98 19.74 -12.20 -1.97
CA THR A 98 20.89 -11.85 -1.12
C THR A 98 22.07 -11.41 -1.97
N LYS A 99 22.94 -10.58 -1.41
CA LYS A 99 24.14 -10.06 -2.10
C LYS A 99 25.13 -11.15 -2.48
N ASP A 100 25.06 -12.30 -1.83
CA ASP A 100 26.02 -13.39 -1.90
C ASP A 100 25.41 -14.73 -2.37
N ASP A 101 24.20 -14.73 -2.93
CA ASP A 101 23.44 -15.93 -3.35
C ASP A 101 23.29 -17.00 -2.24
N SER A 102 23.27 -16.58 -0.98
CA SER A 102 23.11 -17.48 0.17
C SER A 102 21.71 -18.08 0.34
N LEU A 103 20.72 -17.69 -0.46
CA LEU A 103 19.39 -18.30 -0.43
C LEU A 103 19.42 -19.71 -1.05
N ASN A 104 18.57 -20.60 -0.51
CA ASN A 104 18.42 -21.97 -1.01
C ASN A 104 16.95 -22.30 -1.21
N ARG A 105 16.66 -23.55 -1.62
CA ARG A 105 15.29 -23.99 -1.92
C ARG A 105 14.32 -23.80 -0.77
N SER A 106 14.72 -24.25 0.41
CA SER A 106 13.90 -24.12 1.61
C SER A 106 13.67 -22.66 1.98
N ALA A 107 14.66 -21.78 1.76
CA ALA A 107 14.56 -20.36 2.00
C ALA A 107 13.53 -19.69 1.07
N ILE A 108 13.69 -19.85 -0.25
CA ILE A 108 12.81 -19.17 -1.22
C ILE A 108 11.39 -19.71 -1.17
N ASP A 109 11.19 -21.02 -0.91
CA ASP A 109 9.86 -21.60 -0.71
C ASP A 109 9.19 -21.05 0.58
N TYR A 110 9.96 -20.83 1.65
CA TYR A 110 9.44 -20.23 2.89
C TYR A 110 9.07 -18.75 2.69
N ILE A 111 9.97 -17.97 2.07
CA ILE A 111 9.78 -16.53 1.84
C ILE A 111 8.59 -16.29 0.91
N GLU A 112 8.52 -17.01 -0.21
CA GLU A 112 7.40 -16.95 -1.15
C GLU A 112 6.07 -17.24 -0.45
N HIS A 113 6.01 -18.34 0.32
CA HIS A 113 4.80 -18.71 1.06
C HIS A 113 4.34 -17.60 2.02
N GLU A 114 5.24 -17.05 2.84
CA GLU A 114 4.89 -15.99 3.80
C GLU A 114 4.46 -14.69 3.10
N LEU A 115 5.08 -14.31 1.99
CA LEU A 115 4.68 -13.15 1.20
C LEU A 115 3.30 -13.37 0.53
N ILE A 116 3.06 -14.56 -0.03
CA ILE A 116 1.75 -14.96 -0.57
C ILE A 116 0.67 -14.86 0.51
N GLU A 117 0.92 -15.37 1.72
CA GLU A 117 -0.02 -15.28 2.83
C GLU A 117 -0.33 -13.83 3.22
N LYS A 118 0.69 -12.96 3.27
CA LYS A 118 0.50 -11.53 3.58
C LYS A 118 -0.30 -10.80 2.51
N SER A 119 -0.02 -11.04 1.23
CA SER A 119 -0.78 -10.45 0.12
C SER A 119 -2.21 -11.00 0.05
N ARG A 120 -2.40 -12.31 0.28
CA ARG A 120 -3.74 -12.92 0.37
C ARG A 120 -4.57 -12.28 1.48
N LYS A 121 -3.99 -12.09 2.66
CA LYS A 121 -4.65 -11.40 3.80
C LYS A 121 -4.99 -9.94 3.49
N SER A 122 -4.25 -9.31 2.58
CA SER A 122 -4.45 -7.92 2.15
C SER A 122 -5.44 -7.77 0.99
N GLY A 123 -5.83 -8.88 0.34
CA GLY A 123 -6.77 -8.89 -0.77
C GLY A 123 -6.18 -8.44 -2.11
N THR A 124 -4.85 -8.47 -2.24
CA THR A 124 -4.10 -7.98 -3.40
C THR A 124 -3.45 -9.11 -4.20
N LEU A 125 -3.58 -10.36 -3.77
CA LEU A 125 -2.92 -11.48 -4.43
C LEU A 125 -3.55 -11.75 -5.80
N HIS A 126 -2.73 -11.75 -6.85
CA HIS A 126 -3.17 -12.01 -8.22
C HIS A 126 -3.84 -13.39 -8.32
N SER A 127 -4.85 -13.49 -9.19
CA SER A 127 -5.70 -14.68 -9.29
C SER A 127 -4.96 -15.97 -9.67
N GLU A 128 -3.86 -15.86 -10.40
CA GLU A 128 -3.01 -16.99 -10.81
C GLU A 128 -2.08 -17.49 -9.68
N ASN A 129 -1.98 -16.77 -8.57
CA ASN A 129 -1.21 -17.16 -7.37
C ASN A 129 -2.05 -17.95 -6.34
N LYS A 130 -3.28 -18.36 -6.70
CA LYS A 130 -4.25 -18.94 -5.76
C LYS A 130 -3.87 -20.30 -5.20
N GLN A 131 -3.03 -21.08 -5.89
CA GLN A 131 -2.49 -22.33 -5.37
C GLN A 131 -1.21 -22.03 -4.59
N ALA A 132 -1.32 -21.86 -3.27
CA ALA A 132 -0.12 -21.83 -2.43
C ALA A 132 0.52 -23.22 -2.43
N GLY A 133 1.81 -23.29 -2.76
CA GLY A 133 2.61 -24.49 -2.50
C GLY A 133 2.63 -24.82 -1.00
N ASN A 134 2.94 -26.07 -0.66
CA ASN A 134 3.10 -26.46 0.73
C ASN A 134 4.23 -25.67 1.40
N LYS A 135 3.99 -25.15 2.60
CA LYS A 135 5.01 -24.48 3.41
C LYS A 135 6.20 -25.42 3.66
N SER A 136 7.39 -25.00 3.26
CA SER A 136 8.62 -25.73 3.54
C SER A 136 8.86 -25.85 5.04
N LYS A 137 9.22 -27.05 5.49
CA LYS A 137 9.65 -27.29 6.88
C LYS A 137 11.07 -26.76 7.04
N VAL A 138 11.21 -25.66 7.77
CA VAL A 138 12.50 -25.02 8.09
C VAL A 138 12.82 -25.18 9.57
N SER A 139 14.11 -25.09 9.94
CA SER A 139 14.52 -25.14 11.35
C SER A 139 14.01 -23.91 12.12
N ARG A 140 14.02 -23.96 13.45
CA ARG A 140 13.66 -22.78 14.28
C ARG A 140 14.58 -21.59 14.01
N PHE A 141 15.87 -21.83 13.76
CA PHE A 141 16.86 -20.79 13.47
C PHE A 141 16.62 -20.17 12.10
N ASP A 142 16.40 -21.01 11.09
CA ASP A 142 16.12 -20.55 9.72
C ASP A 142 14.81 -19.78 9.66
N LYS A 143 13.78 -20.21 10.41
CA LYS A 143 12.54 -19.45 10.55
C LYS A 143 12.79 -18.02 11.02
N VAL A 144 13.58 -17.84 12.08
CA VAL A 144 13.91 -16.49 12.60
C VAL A 144 14.69 -15.69 11.56
N ARG A 145 15.65 -16.32 10.87
CA ARG A 145 16.42 -15.66 9.80
C ARG A 145 15.51 -15.17 8.67
N TYR A 146 14.64 -16.05 8.15
CA TYR A 146 13.77 -15.72 7.03
C TYR A 146 12.66 -14.74 7.42
N ASP A 147 12.11 -14.83 8.63
CA ASP A 147 11.16 -13.84 9.13
C ASP A 147 11.80 -12.43 9.20
N ASN A 148 13.02 -12.31 9.71
CA ASN A 148 13.75 -11.04 9.72
C ASN A 148 14.06 -10.53 8.29
N PHE A 149 14.43 -11.43 7.38
CA PHE A 149 14.65 -11.10 5.98
C PHE A 149 13.38 -10.54 5.33
N ILE A 150 12.23 -11.18 5.57
CA ILE A 150 10.92 -10.71 5.09
C ILE A 150 10.55 -9.35 5.71
N GLU A 151 10.76 -9.16 7.01
CA GLU A 151 10.45 -7.88 7.68
C GLU A 151 11.25 -6.71 7.09
N ASN A 152 12.56 -6.92 6.83
CA ASN A 152 13.39 -5.92 6.16
C ASN A 152 12.91 -5.66 4.73
N ALA A 153 12.61 -6.72 3.96
CA ALA A 153 12.10 -6.57 2.61
C ALA A 153 10.76 -5.80 2.57
N LEU A 154 9.85 -6.07 3.51
CA LEU A 154 8.57 -5.36 3.60
C LEU A 154 8.75 -3.87 3.93
N LEU A 155 9.70 -3.53 4.81
CA LEU A 155 10.05 -2.14 5.10
C LEU A 155 10.54 -1.41 3.85
N LEU A 156 11.41 -2.04 3.06
CA LEU A 156 11.94 -1.45 1.83
C LEU A 156 10.88 -1.35 0.73
N LEU A 157 9.98 -2.33 0.62
CA LEU A 157 8.82 -2.26 -0.26
C LEU A 157 7.92 -1.07 0.11
N GLU A 158 7.69 -0.83 1.40
CA GLU A 158 6.92 0.32 1.87
C GLU A 158 7.62 1.64 1.54
N LEU A 159 8.96 1.71 1.69
CA LEU A 159 9.77 2.88 1.35
C LEU A 159 9.59 3.31 -0.12
N ILE A 160 9.49 2.36 -1.05
CA ILE A 160 9.26 2.63 -2.48
C ILE A 160 7.78 2.67 -2.88
N GLY A 161 6.87 2.74 -1.90
CA GLY A 161 5.43 2.90 -2.12
C GLY A 161 4.70 1.62 -2.57
N VAL A 162 5.29 0.44 -2.43
CA VAL A 162 4.62 -0.84 -2.72
C VAL A 162 3.69 -1.22 -1.56
N LYS A 163 2.39 -0.99 -1.74
CA LYS A 163 1.36 -1.15 -0.68
C LYS A 163 0.63 -2.51 -0.71
N VAL A 164 1.09 -3.48 -1.50
CA VAL A 164 0.38 -4.75 -1.73
C VAL A 164 0.34 -5.69 -0.52
N PHE A 165 1.11 -5.42 0.54
CA PHE A 165 1.11 -6.21 1.78
C PHE A 165 0.41 -5.53 2.95
N ILE A 166 -0.13 -4.33 2.72
CA ILE A 166 -0.86 -3.57 3.73
C ILE A 166 -2.34 -3.96 3.61
N LYS A 167 -2.94 -4.39 4.73
CA LYS A 167 -4.34 -4.81 4.75
C LYS A 167 -5.23 -3.63 4.33
N ASN A 168 -5.79 -3.71 3.13
CA ASN A 168 -6.94 -2.91 2.77
C ASN A 168 -8.10 -3.36 3.66
N SER A 169 -8.44 -2.53 4.64
CA SER A 169 -9.67 -2.66 5.43
C SER A 169 -10.89 -2.56 4.48
N ARG A 170 -11.26 -3.70 3.88
CA ARG A 170 -12.48 -4.00 3.11
C ARG A 170 -12.66 -3.27 1.77
N VAL A 171 -12.29 -3.95 0.68
CA VAL A 171 -13.10 -3.91 -0.55
C VAL A 171 -14.08 -5.09 -0.48
N ILE A 172 -15.34 -4.81 -0.17
CA ILE A 172 -16.43 -5.77 -0.42
C ILE A 172 -16.60 -5.79 -1.93
N GLN A 173 -16.19 -6.88 -2.58
CA GLN A 173 -16.62 -7.15 -3.95
C GLN A 173 -18.13 -7.42 -3.91
N VAL A 174 -18.92 -6.42 -4.30
CA VAL A 174 -20.27 -6.68 -4.81
C VAL A 174 -20.12 -6.96 -6.29
N GLY A 175 -20.29 -8.21 -6.66
CA GLY A 175 -20.28 -8.63 -8.05
C GLY A 175 -21.40 -7.97 -8.85
N ALA A 176 -21.06 -7.45 -10.02
CA ALA A 176 -21.96 -7.36 -11.15
C ALA A 176 -21.13 -7.29 -12.44
N LYS A 177 -21.33 -8.29 -13.30
CA LYS A 177 -20.91 -8.27 -14.70
C LYS A 177 -21.46 -7.01 -15.37
N GLN A 178 -20.61 -6.16 -15.95
CA GLN A 178 -20.97 -5.42 -17.16
C GLN A 178 -19.78 -5.36 -18.11
N LYS A 179 -20.04 -5.83 -19.33
CA LYS A 179 -19.19 -5.68 -20.51
C LYS A 179 -19.04 -4.18 -20.79
N PHE A 180 -17.81 -3.70 -20.92
CA PHE A 180 -17.55 -2.43 -21.62
C PHE A 180 -16.76 -2.73 -22.89
N SER A 181 -17.37 -2.40 -24.02
CA SER A 181 -16.67 -2.30 -25.32
C SER A 181 -15.91 -0.97 -25.35
N PRO A 182 -14.73 -0.92 -25.97
CA PRO A 182 -13.97 0.31 -26.10
C PRO A 182 -14.51 1.15 -27.26
N LYS A 183 -14.81 2.43 -27.02
CA LYS A 183 -14.80 3.45 -28.07
C LYS A 183 -14.23 4.77 -27.58
N ASP A 184 -13.10 5.07 -28.19
CA ASP A 184 -12.72 6.33 -28.82
C ASP A 184 -12.43 7.56 -27.95
N ASN A 185 -11.13 7.86 -27.94
CA ASN A 185 -10.48 9.13 -27.61
C ASN A 185 -11.19 10.36 -28.20
N LYS A 186 -11.30 11.43 -27.40
CA LYS A 186 -10.90 12.78 -27.86
C LYS A 186 -10.55 13.70 -26.70
N LYS A 187 -9.38 14.33 -26.84
CA LYS A 187 -8.86 15.48 -26.07
C LYS A 187 -9.82 16.68 -26.16
N SER A 188 -9.94 17.45 -25.08
CA SER A 188 -10.11 18.91 -25.15
C SER A 188 -9.65 19.58 -23.85
N GLU A 189 -9.00 20.72 -24.02
CA GLU A 189 -8.28 21.54 -23.05
C GLU A 189 -9.19 22.39 -22.14
N LEU A 190 -8.65 22.68 -20.95
CA LEU A 190 -8.77 23.86 -20.07
C LEU A 190 -10.03 24.73 -20.14
N GLY A 191 -10.77 24.76 -19.03
CA GLY A 191 -11.70 25.83 -18.65
C GLY A 191 -11.92 25.86 -17.15
N VAL A 192 -11.37 26.86 -16.45
CA VAL A 192 -11.66 27.18 -15.06
C VAL A 192 -13.06 27.77 -14.99
N ASN A 193 -14.01 27.06 -14.37
CA ASN A 193 -15.09 27.60 -13.52
C ASN A 193 -16.03 26.49 -13.05
N GLY A 194 -16.02 26.23 -11.74
CA GLY A 194 -17.21 25.86 -10.97
C GLY A 194 -17.83 24.47 -11.21
N SER A 195 -17.66 23.61 -10.21
CA SER A 195 -18.56 22.50 -9.85
C SER A 195 -18.53 21.22 -10.68
N ASP A 196 -17.34 20.62 -10.85
CA ASP A 196 -17.27 19.21 -11.25
C ASP A 196 -17.59 18.29 -10.07
N LYS A 197 -18.86 17.89 -10.05
CA LYS A 197 -19.34 16.69 -9.37
C LYS A 197 -18.49 15.51 -9.83
N ASN A 198 -17.98 14.75 -8.85
CA ASN A 198 -17.43 13.39 -8.92
C ASN A 198 -15.92 13.17 -8.94
N ASP A 199 -15.07 14.18 -8.91
CA ASP A 199 -13.70 13.90 -8.51
C ASP A 199 -13.63 13.79 -6.99
N PHE A 200 -13.78 12.56 -6.49
CA PHE A 200 -13.41 12.16 -5.13
C PHE A 200 -11.89 12.26 -4.94
N TYR A 201 -11.26 13.26 -5.53
CA TYR A 201 -9.85 13.51 -5.55
C TYR A 201 -9.51 14.63 -4.57
N ILE A 202 -8.41 14.46 -3.85
CA ILE A 202 -7.78 15.52 -3.07
C ILE A 202 -6.29 15.53 -3.33
N GLU A 203 -5.73 16.72 -3.36
CA GLU A 203 -4.30 16.99 -3.32
C GLU A 203 -4.08 18.10 -2.30
N LEU A 204 -3.19 17.87 -1.33
CA LEU A 204 -2.94 18.74 -0.20
C LEU A 204 -1.54 19.37 -0.28
N SER A 205 -1.38 20.52 0.37
CA SER A 205 -0.12 21.29 0.44
C SER A 205 1.08 20.53 1.02
N ASP A 206 0.85 19.43 1.75
CA ASP A 206 1.89 18.54 2.27
C ASP A 206 2.28 17.41 1.31
N GLY A 207 1.74 17.43 0.08
CA GLY A 207 2.01 16.42 -0.96
C GLY A 207 1.11 15.19 -0.88
N PHE A 208 0.19 15.10 0.08
CA PHE A 208 -0.78 14.01 0.10
C PHE A 208 -1.78 14.14 -1.04
N SER A 209 -1.95 13.05 -1.80
CA SER A 209 -3.03 12.95 -2.77
C SER A 209 -3.78 11.62 -2.66
N TYR A 210 -5.07 11.67 -2.93
CA TYR A 210 -5.92 10.49 -2.85
C TYR A 210 -7.13 10.60 -3.78
N HIS A 211 -7.41 9.53 -4.52
CA HIS A 211 -8.65 9.38 -5.30
C HIS A 211 -9.54 8.32 -4.65
N GLY A 212 -10.63 8.77 -4.05
CA GLY A 212 -11.61 7.95 -3.35
C GLY A 212 -12.66 7.33 -4.26
N THR A 213 -13.35 6.33 -3.74
CA THR A 213 -14.44 5.63 -4.45
C THR A 213 -15.81 6.27 -4.23
N ASN A 214 -15.95 7.07 -3.16
CA ASN A 214 -17.15 7.81 -2.80
C ASN A 214 -16.81 8.87 -1.74
N ASN A 215 -17.77 9.76 -1.44
CA ASN A 215 -17.63 10.83 -0.44
C ASN A 215 -17.12 10.34 0.93
N ARG A 216 -17.57 9.17 1.40
CA ARG A 216 -17.19 8.65 2.72
C ARG A 216 -15.76 8.11 2.70
N ASP A 217 -15.39 7.40 1.65
CA ASP A 217 -14.04 6.86 1.46
C ASP A 217 -13.01 7.98 1.30
N TYR A 218 -13.28 8.92 0.39
CA TYR A 218 -12.56 10.19 0.25
C TYR A 218 -12.33 10.90 1.58
N PHE A 219 -13.39 11.06 2.38
CA PHE A 219 -13.33 11.69 3.68
C PHE A 219 -12.46 10.88 4.65
N LEU A 220 -12.70 9.57 4.78
CA LEU A 220 -12.00 8.71 5.74
C LEU A 220 -10.51 8.62 5.46
N ARG A 221 -10.09 8.47 4.20
CA ARG A 221 -8.67 8.39 3.87
C ARG A 221 -7.92 9.69 4.09
N THR A 222 -8.58 10.81 3.85
CA THR A 222 -8.00 12.11 4.20
C THR A 222 -7.88 12.24 5.73
N ILE A 223 -8.88 11.79 6.49
CA ILE A 223 -8.80 11.80 7.96
C ILE A 223 -7.69 10.87 8.48
N GLU A 224 -7.53 9.67 7.92
CA GLU A 224 -6.44 8.76 8.28
C GLU A 224 -5.08 9.39 8.02
N HIS A 225 -4.91 10.13 6.91
CA HIS A 225 -3.70 10.90 6.64
C HIS A 225 -3.44 11.96 7.72
N LEU A 226 -4.45 12.74 8.13
CA LEU A 226 -4.26 13.75 9.20
C LEU A 226 -3.85 13.13 10.54
N ILE A 227 -4.35 11.93 10.84
CA ILE A 227 -3.92 11.16 12.01
C ILE A 227 -2.46 10.74 11.86
N ASP A 228 -2.07 10.24 10.68
CA ASP A 228 -0.71 9.81 10.39
C ASP A 228 0.28 11.02 10.46
N VAL A 229 -0.14 12.23 10.07
CA VAL A 229 0.64 13.47 10.14
C VAL A 229 0.81 13.99 11.56
N SER A 230 -0.28 14.08 12.34
CA SER A 230 -0.22 14.58 13.71
C SER A 230 -1.35 14.00 14.58
N PRO A 231 -1.13 12.85 15.22
CA PRO A 231 -2.14 12.20 16.06
C PRO A 231 -2.60 13.10 17.21
N ASP A 232 -1.66 13.77 17.88
CA ASP A 232 -1.96 14.62 19.03
C ASP A 232 -2.85 15.80 18.63
N LYS A 233 -2.56 16.44 17.50
CA LYS A 233 -3.37 17.54 16.94
C LYS A 233 -4.76 17.04 16.54
N PHE A 234 -4.85 15.85 15.95
CA PHE A 234 -6.14 15.25 15.58
C PHE A 234 -7.01 14.97 16.81
N TYR A 235 -6.43 14.31 17.83
CA TYR A 235 -7.17 13.87 19.01
C TYR A 235 -7.50 15.00 19.98
N ALA A 236 -6.72 16.08 20.00
CA ALA A 236 -7.04 17.29 20.75
C ALA A 236 -8.36 17.95 20.32
N LEU A 237 -8.83 17.68 19.09
CA LEU A 237 -10.09 18.21 18.56
C LEU A 237 -11.34 17.51 19.11
N LYS A 238 -11.19 16.36 19.76
CA LYS A 238 -12.30 15.51 20.18
C LYS A 238 -13.32 16.24 21.07
N ASP A 239 -12.84 17.06 22.00
CA ASP A 239 -13.68 17.68 23.03
C ASP A 239 -14.25 19.04 22.60
N THR A 240 -13.66 19.68 21.59
CA THR A 240 -14.05 21.02 21.11
C THR A 240 -14.83 20.96 19.80
N TRP A 241 -14.78 19.85 19.07
CA TRP A 241 -15.37 19.72 17.75
C TRP A 241 -16.62 18.85 17.74
N ILE A 242 -17.76 19.51 17.88
CA ILE A 242 -19.08 18.90 17.94
C ILE A 242 -19.90 19.28 16.69
N SER A 243 -20.61 18.31 16.12
CA SER A 243 -21.54 18.53 15.00
C SER A 243 -22.76 19.34 15.43
N LYS A 244 -23.47 19.95 14.46
CA LYS A 244 -24.73 20.67 14.70
C LYS A 244 -25.80 19.85 15.44
N LYS A 245 -25.71 18.53 15.42
CA LYS A 245 -26.63 17.60 16.08
C LYS A 245 -26.10 17.12 17.44
N GLY A 246 -25.10 17.80 18.02
CA GLY A 246 -24.53 17.46 19.32
C GLY A 246 -23.64 16.21 19.33
N ARG A 247 -23.27 15.67 18.17
CA ARG A 247 -22.40 14.48 18.09
C ARG A 247 -20.95 14.88 18.00
N ALA A 248 -20.08 14.26 18.80
CA ALA A 248 -18.64 14.37 18.62
C ALA A 248 -18.23 13.84 17.25
N TYR A 249 -17.23 14.44 16.61
CA TYR A 249 -16.73 13.92 15.33
C TYR A 249 -15.79 12.73 15.49
N ILE A 250 -15.21 12.55 16.68
CA ILE A 250 -14.29 11.45 17.03
C ILE A 250 -14.79 10.81 18.34
N THR A 251 -14.85 9.48 18.39
CA THR A 251 -15.29 8.75 19.59
C THR A 251 -14.58 7.40 19.70
N ALA A 252 -14.57 6.83 20.91
CA ALA A 252 -13.97 5.52 21.18
C ALA A 252 -14.95 4.36 20.91
N LYS A 253 -16.23 4.63 20.67
CA LYS A 253 -17.28 3.61 20.52
C LYS A 253 -18.21 3.89 19.35
N GLN A 254 -18.69 2.84 18.71
CA GLN A 254 -19.75 2.94 17.72
C GLN A 254 -21.07 3.37 18.37
N GLU A 255 -21.82 4.22 17.68
CA GLU A 255 -23.19 4.57 18.06
C GLU A 255 -24.12 4.45 16.85
N TYR A 256 -25.41 4.33 17.12
CA TYR A 256 -26.42 4.05 16.11
C TYR A 256 -27.50 5.13 16.08
N SER A 257 -28.03 5.39 14.89
CA SER A 257 -29.16 6.30 14.69
C SER A 257 -30.40 5.77 15.41
N SER A 258 -31.00 6.56 16.30
CA SER A 258 -32.23 6.17 17.00
C SER A 258 -33.43 5.95 16.06
N LYS A 259 -33.41 6.52 14.85
CA LYS A 259 -34.52 6.39 13.88
C LYS A 259 -34.39 5.16 12.97
N SER A 260 -33.17 4.82 12.57
CA SER A 260 -32.90 3.85 11.49
C SER A 260 -32.01 2.69 11.91
N ASN A 261 -31.51 2.72 13.14
CA ASN A 261 -30.50 1.78 13.66
C ASN A 261 -29.24 1.64 12.79
N THR A 262 -28.97 2.61 11.92
CA THR A 262 -27.79 2.64 11.07
C THR A 262 -26.58 3.16 11.87
N PRO A 263 -25.37 2.62 11.67
CA PRO A 263 -24.17 3.12 12.33
C PRO A 263 -23.96 4.60 12.00
N LEU A 264 -23.58 5.38 13.01
CA LEU A 264 -23.30 6.81 12.86
C LEU A 264 -21.85 7.08 12.46
N TYR A 265 -20.94 6.18 12.84
CA TYR A 265 -19.50 6.37 12.69
C TYR A 265 -18.87 5.26 11.86
N SER A 266 -17.70 5.55 11.30
CA SER A 266 -16.81 4.59 10.64
C SER A 266 -15.56 4.40 11.48
N GLN A 267 -15.15 3.15 11.66
CA GLN A 267 -13.92 2.82 12.38
C GLN A 267 -12.70 3.16 11.51
N ILE A 268 -11.68 3.77 12.11
CA ILE A 268 -10.39 4.12 11.50
C ILE A 268 -9.28 3.17 11.97
N LYS A 269 -8.09 3.24 11.33
CA LYS A 269 -6.98 2.26 11.49
C LYS A 269 -6.61 1.94 12.95
N ASP A 270 -6.63 2.93 13.84
CA ASP A 270 -6.23 2.79 15.25
C ASP A 270 -7.36 2.31 16.18
N GLY A 271 -8.53 2.01 15.62
CA GLY A 271 -9.68 1.49 16.35
C GLY A 271 -10.68 2.54 16.83
N SER A 272 -10.34 3.83 16.74
CA SER A 272 -11.26 4.93 16.99
C SER A 272 -12.37 5.01 15.93
N PHE A 273 -13.38 5.84 16.17
CA PHE A 273 -14.54 6.01 15.29
C PHE A 273 -14.72 7.48 14.90
N VAL A 274 -14.91 7.72 13.60
CA VAL A 274 -15.12 9.06 13.02
C VAL A 274 -16.55 9.18 12.49
N TYR A 275 -17.21 10.32 12.75
CA TYR A 275 -18.60 10.53 12.38
C TYR A 275 -18.77 10.65 10.85
N THR A 276 -19.41 9.65 10.23
CA THR A 276 -19.55 9.55 8.76
C THR A 276 -20.99 9.44 8.27
N ASN A 277 -21.96 9.31 9.17
CA ASN A 277 -23.39 9.32 8.84
C ASN A 277 -23.92 10.76 8.73
N GLN A 278 -23.47 11.43 7.68
CA GLN A 278 -23.80 12.80 7.34
C GLN A 278 -23.86 12.95 5.80
N SER A 279 -24.47 14.02 5.29
CA SER A 279 -24.59 14.23 3.84
C SER A 279 -23.22 14.44 3.19
N ALA A 280 -23.11 14.20 1.88
CA ALA A 280 -21.90 14.48 1.09
C ALA A 280 -21.38 15.92 1.30
N GLN A 281 -22.29 16.90 1.30
CA GLN A 281 -21.97 18.30 1.57
C GLN A 281 -21.46 18.52 3.00
N SER A 282 -21.99 17.78 3.99
CA SER A 282 -21.52 17.86 5.37
C SER A 282 -20.13 17.24 5.53
N LEU A 283 -19.86 16.10 4.87
CA LEU A 283 -18.52 15.48 4.85
C LEU A 283 -17.49 16.46 4.29
N HIS A 284 -17.78 17.09 3.15
CA HIS A 284 -16.90 18.08 2.52
C HIS A 284 -16.65 19.29 3.44
N LYS A 285 -17.73 19.86 4.00
CA LYS A 285 -17.62 20.99 4.93
C LYS A 285 -16.79 20.63 6.16
N ASN A 286 -17.01 19.44 6.71
CA ASN A 286 -16.29 18.96 7.87
C ASN A 286 -14.80 18.75 7.56
N LEU A 287 -14.50 18.15 6.40
CA LEU A 287 -13.12 17.97 5.96
C LEU A 287 -12.37 19.30 5.84
N ASN A 288 -13.00 20.33 5.27
CA ASN A 288 -12.39 21.66 5.19
C ASN A 288 -12.08 22.25 6.58
N GLY A 289 -12.90 21.94 7.58
CA GLY A 289 -12.59 22.29 8.98
C GLY A 289 -11.33 21.59 9.49
N TYR A 290 -11.07 20.36 9.03
CA TYR A 290 -9.93 19.57 9.51
C TYR A 290 -8.67 20.11 8.87
N LEU A 291 -8.69 20.29 7.55
CA LEU A 291 -7.59 20.88 6.80
C LEU A 291 -7.21 22.26 7.36
N LYS A 292 -8.20 23.11 7.68
CA LYS A 292 -7.94 24.41 8.31
C LYS A 292 -7.26 24.28 9.68
N ASN A 293 -7.70 23.35 10.53
CA ASN A 293 -7.03 23.14 11.82
C ASN A 293 -5.61 22.64 11.62
N PHE A 294 -5.34 21.88 10.55
CA PHE A 294 -4.03 21.31 10.23
C PHE A 294 -3.13 22.25 9.43
N ASP A 295 -3.60 23.45 9.07
CA ASP A 295 -2.87 24.40 8.23
C ASP A 295 -2.53 23.82 6.84
N LEU A 296 -3.44 22.97 6.31
CA LEU A 296 -3.32 22.33 5.01
C LEU A 296 -4.27 22.97 3.99
N GLU A 297 -3.74 23.24 2.81
CA GLU A 297 -4.50 23.79 1.67
C GLU A 297 -4.74 22.73 0.60
N ARG A 298 -5.82 22.87 -0.16
CA ARG A 298 -6.05 22.05 -1.35
C ARG A 298 -5.33 22.69 -2.53
N ILE A 299 -4.56 21.90 -3.27
CA ILE A 299 -3.78 22.39 -4.43
C ILE A 299 -4.64 22.41 -5.72
N LYS A 300 -5.74 21.65 -5.77
CA LYS A 300 -6.68 21.57 -6.89
C LYS A 300 -8.13 21.56 -6.43
#